data_AF-A0A6B7Q3Q5-F1
#
_entry.id   AF-A0A6B7Q3Q5-F1
#
_cell.length_a   1.000
_cell.length_b   1.000
_cell.length_c   1.000
_cell.angle_alpha   90.00
_cell.angle_beta   90.00
_cell.angle_gamma   90.00
#
_symmetry.space_group_name_H-M   'P 1'
#
loop_
_entity.id
_entity.type
_entity.pdbx_description
1 polymer ?
#
loop_
_entity_poly.entity_id
_entity_poly.type
_entity_poly.pdbx_seq_one_letter_code
_entity_poly.pdbx_strand_id
1 'polypeptide(L)'
;MTTTVQFNHSYKPHGRIVFRLTGGGETALAGVLHFDPAFEIAEGASYLARIGAGGFEVFDAVVDTDLPADLAPYNIDYHLRACIWRKPLVDGSLMVRFIRQWAGCQSWLVYGCAPTSPISAVAYSATGHAWFDVTGLELSPIAAPAEEAGLTMAQLTTIPPVWPDSDGVHHALCAIPLSWRPDYLAYSKLQVALGRGELSREEFKAHVLNHERLRHLWSNPGDDYLNYLVHLDDLGGVQVVEPYNCQQLLEREERSRMAMLAAR
;
A
#
# COMPACT_ATOMS: atom_id res chain seq x y z
N MET A 1 6.35 -24.76 -13.58
CA MET A 1 5.42 -25.67 -12.87
C MET A 1 4.05 -25.01 -12.86
N THR A 2 3.01 -25.72 -13.29
CA THR A 2 1.63 -25.21 -13.26
C THR A 2 0.97 -25.72 -12.00
N THR A 3 0.41 -24.82 -11.18
CA THR A 3 -0.31 -25.19 -9.96
C THR A 3 -1.80 -25.05 -10.22
N THR A 4 -2.56 -26.10 -9.94
CA THR A 4 -4.03 -26.03 -9.93
C THR A 4 -4.48 -25.70 -8.51
N VAL A 5 -5.21 -24.60 -8.36
CA VAL A 5 -5.81 -24.17 -7.09
C VAL A 5 -7.32 -24.40 -7.18
N GLN A 6 -7.90 -25.05 -6.17
CA GLN A 6 -9.35 -25.18 -6.03
C GLN A 6 -9.86 -24.03 -5.15
N PHE A 7 -10.95 -23.39 -5.59
CA PHE A 7 -11.58 -22.29 -4.87
C PHE A 7 -12.87 -22.78 -4.25
N ASN A 8 -13.08 -22.50 -2.97
CA ASN A 8 -14.31 -22.91 -2.27
C ASN A 8 -15.36 -21.81 -2.39
N HIS A 9 -14.93 -20.55 -2.35
CA HIS A 9 -15.79 -19.38 -2.38
C HIS A 9 -15.15 -18.23 -3.18
N SER A 10 -15.98 -17.36 -3.74
CA SER A 10 -15.55 -16.05 -4.22
C SER A 10 -16.28 -14.95 -3.47
N TYR A 11 -15.51 -13.96 -3.03
CA TYR A 11 -16.01 -12.81 -2.30
C TYR A 11 -16.11 -11.60 -3.23
N LYS A 12 -17.19 -10.84 -3.05
CA LYS A 12 -17.54 -9.68 -3.86
C LYS A 12 -17.37 -8.41 -3.02
N PRO A 13 -16.21 -7.76 -3.06
CA PRO A 13 -15.95 -6.57 -2.26
C PRO A 13 -16.70 -5.36 -2.80
N HIS A 14 -16.75 -4.31 -1.99
CA HIS A 14 -17.04 -2.95 -2.46
C HIS A 14 -15.85 -2.04 -2.17
N GLY A 15 -15.77 -0.88 -2.83
CA GLY A 15 -14.68 0.08 -2.62
C GLY A 15 -14.30 0.80 -3.91
N ARG A 16 -13.01 1.15 -4.05
CA ARG A 16 -12.49 1.89 -5.20
C ARG A 16 -11.15 1.34 -5.63
N ILE A 17 -10.98 1.16 -6.94
CA ILE A 17 -9.73 0.67 -7.54
C ILE A 17 -9.30 1.52 -8.73
N VAL A 18 -8.00 1.52 -8.99
CA VAL A 18 -7.38 2.07 -10.18
C VAL A 18 -6.54 1.00 -10.87
N PHE A 19 -6.68 0.91 -12.19
CA PHE A 19 -5.76 0.18 -13.06
C PHE A 19 -4.80 1.14 -13.72
N ARG A 20 -3.55 0.72 -13.89
CA ARG A 20 -2.51 1.46 -14.60
C ARG A 20 -1.83 0.55 -15.62
N LEU A 21 -1.80 0.98 -16.87
CA LEU A 21 -0.97 0.34 -17.89
C LEU A 21 0.51 0.53 -17.56
N THR A 22 1.27 -0.56 -17.54
CA THR A 22 2.73 -0.49 -17.56
C THR A 22 3.18 -0.30 -19.01
N GLY A 23 4.31 0.37 -19.23
CA GLY A 23 4.83 0.61 -20.59
C GLY A 23 5.10 -0.67 -21.40
N GLY A 24 5.08 -1.85 -20.77
CA GLY A 24 5.23 -3.17 -21.40
C GLY A 24 3.92 -3.87 -21.78
N GLY A 25 2.77 -3.23 -21.58
CA GLY A 25 1.44 -3.83 -21.85
C GLY A 25 0.87 -4.65 -20.69
N GLU A 26 1.61 -4.77 -19.60
CA GLU A 26 1.11 -5.34 -18.34
C GLU A 26 0.25 -4.29 -17.62
N THR A 27 -0.42 -4.68 -16.55
CA THR A 27 -1.29 -3.77 -15.80
C THR A 27 -1.05 -3.93 -14.32
N ALA A 28 -0.90 -2.81 -13.62
CA ALA A 28 -0.91 -2.75 -12.16
C ALA A 28 -2.31 -2.36 -11.67
N LEU A 29 -2.71 -2.89 -10.52
CA LEU A 29 -3.92 -2.51 -9.80
C LEU A 29 -3.53 -2.03 -8.40
N ALA A 30 -4.20 -0.98 -7.93
CA ALA A 30 -4.25 -0.66 -6.51
C ALA A 30 -5.62 -0.08 -6.13
N GLY A 31 -5.95 -0.13 -4.84
CA GLY A 31 -7.11 0.57 -4.31
C GLY A 31 -7.55 0.07 -2.95
N VAL A 32 -8.72 0.50 -2.48
CA VAL A 32 -9.31 0.04 -1.22
C VAL A 32 -10.50 -0.85 -1.51
N LEU A 33 -10.53 -2.02 -0.87
CA LEU A 33 -11.65 -2.96 -0.94
C LEU A 33 -12.09 -3.35 0.46
N HIS A 34 -13.40 -3.42 0.64
CA HIS A 34 -14.10 -3.80 1.84
C HIS A 34 -14.78 -5.15 1.63
N PHE A 35 -14.50 -6.09 2.51
CA PHE A 35 -14.99 -7.47 2.42
C PHE A 35 -15.92 -7.82 3.58
N ASP A 36 -16.73 -8.85 3.37
CA ASP A 36 -17.47 -9.50 4.45
C ASP A 36 -16.49 -10.07 5.49
N PRO A 37 -16.76 -9.94 6.81
CA PRO A 37 -15.97 -10.57 7.87
C PRO A 37 -15.68 -12.07 7.72
N ALA A 38 -16.53 -12.81 6.99
CA ALA A 38 -16.30 -14.21 6.69
C ALA A 38 -15.05 -14.46 5.81
N PHE A 39 -14.58 -13.46 5.08
CA PHE A 39 -13.35 -13.57 4.32
C PHE A 39 -12.12 -13.31 5.20
N GLU A 40 -11.50 -14.38 5.67
CA GLU A 40 -10.26 -14.31 6.45
C GLU A 40 -9.03 -14.08 5.56
N ILE A 41 -8.80 -12.81 5.19
CA ILE A 41 -7.63 -12.41 4.41
C ILE A 41 -6.37 -12.39 5.29
N ALA A 42 -5.33 -13.08 4.85
CA ALA A 42 -3.98 -13.02 5.41
C ALA A 42 -3.18 -11.88 4.74
N GLU A 43 -2.72 -10.91 5.54
CA GLU A 43 -1.94 -9.78 5.05
C GLU A 43 -0.67 -10.26 4.34
N GLY A 44 -0.38 -9.69 3.17
CA GLY A 44 0.77 -10.06 2.35
C GLY A 44 0.64 -11.35 1.55
N ALA A 45 -0.33 -12.23 1.84
CA ALA A 45 -0.58 -13.43 1.04
C ALA A 45 -1.18 -13.08 -0.34
N SER A 46 -0.95 -13.94 -1.33
CA SER A 46 -1.42 -13.74 -2.70
C SER A 46 -2.71 -14.53 -2.98
N TYR A 47 -3.64 -13.86 -3.63
CA TYR A 47 -4.95 -14.37 -4.00
C TYR A 47 -5.21 -14.14 -5.49
N LEU A 48 -6.07 -14.97 -6.08
CA LEU A 48 -6.58 -14.73 -7.42
C LEU A 48 -7.77 -13.77 -7.33
N ALA A 49 -7.77 -12.74 -8.17
CA ALA A 49 -8.94 -11.91 -8.43
C ALA A 49 -9.38 -12.06 -9.90
N ARG A 50 -10.67 -11.88 -10.16
CA ARG A 50 -11.25 -11.92 -11.50
C ARG A 50 -12.17 -10.74 -11.74
N ILE A 51 -12.09 -10.21 -12.96
CA ILE A 51 -13.02 -9.24 -13.51
C ILE A 51 -13.82 -9.95 -14.58
N GLY A 52 -15.13 -9.99 -14.41
CA GLY A 52 -16.03 -10.64 -15.37
C GLY A 52 -17.40 -9.98 -15.41
N ALA A 53 -18.35 -10.64 -16.06
CA ALA A 53 -19.73 -10.16 -16.18
C ALA A 53 -20.42 -9.91 -14.81
N GLY A 54 -19.93 -10.55 -13.74
CA GLY A 54 -20.45 -10.42 -12.39
C GLY A 54 -19.71 -9.42 -11.50
N GLY A 55 -18.86 -8.56 -12.07
CA GLY A 55 -18.08 -7.54 -11.36
C GLY A 55 -16.66 -7.98 -11.03
N PHE A 56 -16.12 -7.43 -9.94
CA PHE A 56 -14.83 -7.78 -9.36
C PHE A 56 -15.04 -8.79 -8.22
N GLU A 57 -14.34 -9.92 -8.26
CA GLU A 57 -14.37 -10.93 -7.20
C GLU A 57 -12.97 -11.42 -6.84
N VAL A 58 -12.81 -11.84 -5.59
CA VAL A 58 -11.57 -12.42 -5.06
C VAL A 58 -11.86 -13.81 -4.54
N PHE A 59 -11.05 -14.78 -4.94
CA PHE A 59 -11.19 -16.15 -4.49
C PHE A 59 -10.47 -16.37 -3.17
N ASP A 60 -11.07 -17.21 -2.33
CA ASP A 60 -10.67 -17.39 -0.93
C ASP A 60 -9.40 -18.21 -0.73
N ALA A 61 -9.03 -19.02 -1.72
CA ALA A 61 -7.81 -19.83 -1.66
C ALA A 61 -6.56 -18.97 -1.79
N VAL A 62 -5.67 -19.07 -0.79
CA VAL A 62 -4.32 -18.52 -0.85
C VAL A 62 -3.55 -19.27 -1.95
N VAL A 63 -3.08 -18.52 -2.94
CA VAL A 63 -2.28 -19.05 -4.04
C VAL A 63 -0.80 -19.13 -3.65
N ASP A 64 -0.32 -18.15 -2.89
CA ASP A 64 1.07 -18.06 -2.48
C ASP A 64 1.24 -17.28 -1.16
N THR A 65 1.90 -17.87 -0.17
CA THR A 65 2.28 -17.20 1.09
C THR A 65 3.69 -16.61 1.05
N ASP A 66 4.45 -16.85 -0.02
CA ASP A 66 5.87 -16.52 -0.15
C ASP A 66 6.04 -15.02 -0.46
N LEU A 67 5.62 -14.13 0.43
CA LEU A 67 6.21 -12.78 0.46
C LEU A 67 7.56 -12.90 1.18
N PRO A 68 8.70 -12.75 0.48
CA PRO A 68 10.01 -12.84 1.11
C PRO A 68 10.14 -11.86 2.27
N ALA A 69 10.75 -12.28 3.37
CA ALA A 69 10.85 -11.48 4.59
C ALA A 69 11.59 -10.15 4.37
N ASP A 70 12.54 -10.13 3.43
CA ASP A 70 13.25 -8.94 2.98
C ASP A 70 12.38 -8.01 2.11
N LEU A 71 11.33 -8.53 1.47
CA LEU A 71 10.36 -7.72 0.74
C LEU A 71 9.24 -7.17 1.61
N ALA A 72 8.85 -7.93 2.65
CA ALA A 72 7.74 -7.60 3.54
C ALA A 72 7.69 -6.16 4.09
N PRO A 73 8.80 -5.49 4.47
CA PRO A 73 8.71 -4.11 4.95
C PRO A 73 8.44 -3.07 3.85
N TYR A 74 8.73 -3.38 2.59
CA TYR A 74 8.66 -2.40 1.52
C TYR A 74 7.22 -2.13 1.05
N ASN A 75 7.04 -0.97 0.42
CA ASN A 75 5.75 -0.57 -0.11
C ASN A 75 5.36 -1.32 -1.40
N ILE A 76 4.13 -1.09 -1.86
CA ILE A 76 3.59 -1.78 -3.03
C ILE A 76 4.39 -1.57 -4.32
N ASP A 77 5.12 -0.45 -4.49
CA ASP A 77 5.94 -0.24 -5.69
C ASP A 77 7.11 -1.24 -5.76
N TYR A 78 7.71 -1.61 -4.63
CA TYR A 78 8.73 -2.65 -4.59
C TYR A 78 8.12 -4.02 -4.91
N HIS A 79 6.97 -4.33 -4.32
CA HIS A 79 6.28 -5.59 -4.58
C HIS A 79 5.90 -5.76 -6.05
N LEU A 80 5.31 -4.72 -6.67
CA LEU A 80 4.87 -4.75 -8.07
C LEU A 80 6.01 -4.97 -9.07
N ARG A 81 7.24 -4.61 -8.70
CA ARG A 81 8.46 -4.80 -9.53
C ARG A 81 9.21 -6.09 -9.22
N ALA A 82 8.88 -6.78 -8.13
CA ALA A 82 9.56 -7.99 -7.71
C ALA A 82 9.03 -9.24 -8.43
N CYS A 83 9.88 -10.25 -8.60
CA CYS A 83 9.52 -11.55 -9.20
C CYS A 83 8.73 -12.45 -8.22
N ILE A 84 7.67 -11.93 -7.62
CA ILE A 84 6.84 -12.60 -6.60
C ILE A 84 5.40 -12.87 -7.05
N TRP A 85 5.10 -12.58 -8.32
CA TRP A 85 3.76 -12.69 -8.90
C TRP A 85 3.66 -13.93 -9.76
N ARG A 86 2.71 -14.81 -9.40
CA ARG A 86 2.32 -15.92 -10.28
C ARG A 86 1.59 -15.36 -11.48
N LYS A 87 1.79 -15.97 -12.66
CA LYS A 87 1.06 -15.57 -13.88
C LYS A 87 -0.26 -16.35 -13.97
N PRO A 88 -1.44 -15.71 -13.88
CA PRO A 88 -2.70 -16.38 -14.14
C PRO A 88 -2.80 -16.80 -15.61
N LEU A 89 -3.47 -17.92 -15.88
CA LEU A 89 -3.71 -18.43 -17.24
C LEU A 89 -5.13 -18.13 -17.76
N VAL A 90 -6.01 -17.61 -16.90
CA VAL A 90 -7.40 -17.32 -17.24
C VAL A 90 -7.53 -15.85 -17.62
N ASP A 91 -8.18 -15.55 -18.74
CA ASP A 91 -8.44 -14.17 -19.14
C ASP A 91 -9.28 -13.41 -18.11
N GLY A 92 -9.03 -12.10 -17.98
CA GLY A 92 -9.71 -11.25 -16.99
C GLY A 92 -9.31 -11.53 -15.54
N SER A 93 -8.26 -12.33 -15.29
CA SER A 93 -7.76 -12.61 -13.95
C SER A 93 -6.41 -11.95 -13.66
N LEU A 94 -6.19 -11.65 -12.38
CA LEU A 94 -4.98 -11.01 -11.89
C LEU A 94 -4.60 -11.58 -10.52
N MET A 95 -3.32 -11.49 -10.17
CA MET A 95 -2.87 -11.79 -8.81
C MET A 95 -2.94 -10.53 -7.97
N VAL A 96 -3.51 -10.64 -6.78
CA VAL A 96 -3.61 -9.56 -5.81
C VAL A 96 -3.00 -9.96 -4.47
N ARG A 97 -2.58 -8.96 -3.71
CA ARG A 97 -2.17 -9.04 -2.31
C ARG A 97 -2.86 -7.91 -1.55
N PHE A 98 -2.88 -8.03 -0.23
CA PHE A 98 -3.62 -7.11 0.64
C PHE A 98 -2.76 -6.56 1.78
N ILE A 99 -2.96 -5.28 2.09
CA ILE A 99 -2.44 -4.60 3.28
C ILE A 99 -3.62 -4.06 4.08
N ARG A 100 -3.74 -4.47 5.35
CA ARG A 100 -4.84 -4.05 6.21
C ARG A 100 -4.71 -2.56 6.51
N GLN A 101 -5.78 -1.79 6.29
CA GLN A 101 -5.72 -0.34 6.48
C GLN A 101 -5.93 0.06 7.94
N TRP A 102 -6.96 -0.50 8.58
CA TRP A 102 -7.31 -0.25 9.98
C TRP A 102 -7.36 -1.56 10.77
N ALA A 103 -6.95 -1.52 12.04
CA ALA A 103 -7.04 -2.68 12.92
C ALA A 103 -8.51 -3.05 13.18
N GLY A 104 -8.84 -4.35 13.12
CA GLY A 104 -10.20 -4.84 13.38
C GLY A 104 -11.21 -4.63 12.24
N CYS A 105 -10.84 -3.94 11.16
CA CYS A 105 -11.72 -3.70 10.00
C CYS A 105 -11.37 -4.62 8.83
N GLN A 106 -12.38 -4.97 8.01
CA GLN A 106 -12.22 -5.71 6.75
C GLN A 106 -11.98 -4.79 5.56
N SER A 107 -11.14 -3.79 5.75
CA SER A 107 -10.81 -2.80 4.74
C SER A 107 -9.33 -2.90 4.39
N TRP A 108 -9.06 -3.14 3.12
CA TRP A 108 -7.77 -3.57 2.64
C TRP A 108 -7.32 -2.72 1.48
N LEU A 109 -6.08 -2.24 1.54
CA LEU A 109 -5.38 -1.83 0.34
C LEU A 109 -5.14 -3.11 -0.47
N VAL A 110 -5.82 -3.23 -1.59
CA VAL A 110 -5.55 -4.25 -2.59
C VAL A 110 -4.50 -3.72 -3.55
N TYR A 111 -3.55 -4.55 -3.93
CA TYR A 111 -2.61 -4.24 -5.00
C TYR A 111 -2.25 -5.52 -5.75
N GLY A 112 -1.96 -5.39 -7.04
CA GLY A 112 -1.72 -6.55 -7.87
C GLY A 112 -1.19 -6.21 -9.25
N CYS A 113 -0.86 -7.24 -10.01
CA CYS A 113 -0.49 -7.09 -11.40
C CYS A 113 -1.10 -8.19 -12.26
N ALA A 114 -1.23 -7.88 -13.55
CA ALA A 114 -1.68 -8.78 -14.58
C ALA A 114 -0.73 -8.68 -15.79
N PRO A 115 -0.37 -9.80 -16.42
CA PRO A 115 0.47 -9.80 -17.63
C PRO A 115 -0.22 -9.13 -18.82
N THR A 116 -1.55 -9.07 -18.80
CA THR A 116 -2.41 -8.42 -19.79
C THR A 116 -3.50 -7.67 -19.04
N SER A 117 -3.95 -6.53 -19.59
CA SER A 117 -5.03 -5.75 -18.99
C SER A 117 -6.30 -6.61 -18.84
N PRO A 118 -6.86 -6.74 -17.62
CA PRO A 118 -8.11 -7.48 -17.40
C PRO A 118 -9.35 -6.66 -17.78
N ILE A 119 -9.18 -5.39 -18.16
CA ILE A 119 -10.22 -4.49 -18.64
C ILE A 119 -9.96 -4.03 -20.08
N SER A 120 -11.00 -3.52 -20.74
CA SER A 120 -10.90 -3.02 -22.12
C SER A 120 -9.97 -1.82 -22.23
N ALA A 121 -9.18 -1.75 -23.31
CA ALA A 121 -8.25 -0.66 -23.59
C ALA A 121 -8.94 0.73 -23.67
N VAL A 122 -10.22 0.78 -24.07
CA VAL A 122 -10.99 2.02 -24.16
C VAL A 122 -11.35 2.63 -22.80
N ALA A 123 -11.20 1.87 -21.71
CA ALA A 123 -11.48 2.36 -20.37
C ALA A 123 -10.33 3.23 -19.81
N TYR A 124 -9.14 3.16 -20.40
CA TYR A 124 -7.99 3.92 -19.94
C TYR A 124 -8.03 5.36 -20.47
N SER A 125 -7.69 6.30 -19.58
CA SER A 125 -7.41 7.68 -19.91
C SER A 125 -6.15 7.82 -20.76
N ALA A 126 -5.91 9.03 -21.29
CA ALA A 126 -4.68 9.34 -22.02
C ALA A 126 -3.41 9.19 -21.17
N THR A 127 -3.53 9.25 -19.83
CA THR A 127 -2.43 9.01 -18.87
C THR A 127 -2.22 7.53 -18.55
N GLY A 128 -3.03 6.64 -19.11
CA GLY A 128 -2.92 5.19 -18.94
C GLY A 128 -3.54 4.66 -17.66
N HIS A 129 -4.48 5.39 -17.05
CA HIS A 129 -5.19 4.97 -15.83
C HIS A 129 -6.68 4.76 -16.09
N ALA A 130 -7.29 3.85 -15.34
CA ALA A 130 -8.73 3.63 -15.36
C ALA A 130 -9.25 3.45 -13.94
N TRP A 131 -10.19 4.32 -13.52
CA TRP A 131 -10.74 4.33 -12.18
C TRP A 131 -12.12 3.72 -12.14
N PHE A 132 -12.39 2.99 -11.06
CA PHE A 132 -13.66 2.33 -10.86
C PHE A 132 -14.09 2.37 -9.40
N ASP A 133 -15.39 2.57 -9.19
CA ASP A 133 -16.04 2.14 -7.96
C ASP A 133 -16.49 0.68 -8.12
N VAL A 134 -16.36 -0.08 -7.04
CA VAL A 134 -16.67 -1.50 -6.97
C VAL A 134 -17.86 -1.68 -6.02
N THR A 135 -18.92 -2.36 -6.46
CA THR A 135 -20.14 -2.58 -5.67
C THR A 135 -20.50 -4.07 -5.54
N GLY A 136 -19.49 -4.95 -5.61
CA GLY A 136 -19.60 -6.40 -5.54
C GLY A 136 -20.16 -7.05 -6.81
N LEU A 137 -21.21 -6.47 -7.40
CA LEU A 137 -21.82 -6.96 -8.64
C LEU A 137 -21.37 -6.17 -9.88
N GLU A 138 -20.83 -4.98 -9.67
CA GLU A 138 -20.48 -4.05 -10.74
C GLU A 138 -19.08 -3.49 -10.55
N LEU A 139 -18.44 -3.22 -11.68
CA LEU A 139 -17.21 -2.44 -11.79
C LEU A 139 -17.56 -1.18 -12.60
N SER A 140 -17.92 -0.11 -11.90
CA SER A 140 -18.49 1.10 -12.51
C SER A 140 -17.37 2.11 -12.78
N PRO A 141 -17.13 2.53 -14.04
CA PRO A 141 -16.08 3.50 -14.34
C PRO A 141 -16.42 4.86 -13.74
N ILE A 142 -15.40 5.52 -13.20
CA ILE A 142 -15.51 6.89 -12.67
C ILE A 142 -14.44 7.79 -13.29
N ALA A 143 -14.67 9.11 -13.21
CA ALA A 143 -13.62 10.07 -13.51
C ALA A 143 -12.50 9.98 -12.46
N ALA A 144 -11.27 10.28 -12.86
CA ALA A 144 -10.14 10.33 -11.94
C ALA A 144 -10.44 11.30 -10.78
N PRO A 145 -10.43 10.83 -9.52
CA PRO A 145 -10.79 11.67 -8.37
C PRO A 145 -9.64 12.59 -7.92
N ALA A 146 -8.44 12.41 -8.48
CA ALA A 146 -7.25 13.22 -8.22
C ALA A 146 -6.32 13.23 -9.43
N GLU A 147 -5.36 14.15 -9.43
CA GLU A 147 -4.29 14.20 -10.43
C GLU A 147 -3.36 13.00 -10.28
N GLU A 148 -3.17 12.26 -11.38
CA GLU A 148 -2.36 11.03 -11.40
C GLU A 148 -0.94 11.27 -11.94
N ALA A 149 -0.74 12.40 -12.61
CA ALA A 149 0.45 12.66 -13.42
C ALA A 149 1.71 12.63 -12.55
N GLY A 150 2.68 11.79 -12.94
CA GLY A 150 3.95 11.65 -12.22
C GLY A 150 3.91 10.84 -10.93
N LEU A 151 2.74 10.37 -10.49
CA LEU A 151 2.62 9.57 -9.26
C LEU A 151 2.93 8.08 -9.54
N THR A 152 3.67 7.43 -8.65
CA THR A 152 3.80 5.96 -8.61
C THR A 152 2.51 5.30 -8.09
N MET A 153 2.39 3.97 -8.15
CA MET A 153 1.21 3.29 -7.60
C MET A 153 1.11 3.50 -6.09
N ALA A 154 2.24 3.41 -5.37
CA ALA A 154 2.24 3.72 -3.94
C ALA A 154 1.81 5.18 -3.69
N GLN A 155 2.35 6.15 -4.44
CA GLN A 155 1.98 7.56 -4.26
C GLN A 155 0.50 7.84 -4.57
N LEU A 156 -0.07 7.21 -5.61
CA LEU A 156 -1.51 7.29 -5.90
C LEU A 156 -2.36 6.82 -4.71
N THR A 157 -1.89 5.82 -3.97
CA THR A 157 -2.59 5.32 -2.79
C THR A 157 -2.36 6.15 -1.53
N THR A 158 -1.17 6.75 -1.36
CA THR A 158 -0.75 7.37 -0.09
C THR A 158 -0.79 8.90 -0.06
N ILE A 159 -1.01 9.58 -1.19
CA ILE A 159 -1.03 11.05 -1.27
C ILE A 159 -2.47 11.59 -1.33
N PRO A 160 -3.27 11.35 -2.39
CA PRO A 160 -4.59 11.93 -2.48
C PRO A 160 -5.57 11.21 -1.53
N PRO A 161 -6.32 11.95 -0.70
CA PRO A 161 -7.35 11.37 0.15
C PRO A 161 -8.63 11.09 -0.63
N VAL A 162 -8.58 10.08 -1.50
CA VAL A 162 -9.68 9.72 -2.43
C VAL A 162 -10.18 8.30 -2.23
N TRP A 163 -9.67 7.58 -1.23
CA TRP A 163 -9.99 6.17 -1.01
C TRP A 163 -11.06 6.05 0.08
N PRO A 164 -12.30 5.62 -0.25
CA PRO A 164 -13.38 5.58 0.73
C PRO A 164 -13.11 4.50 1.79
N ASP A 165 -13.46 4.78 3.04
CA ASP A 165 -13.67 3.75 4.05
C ASP A 165 -15.07 3.14 3.95
N SER A 166 -15.43 2.25 4.87
CA SER A 166 -16.75 1.60 4.90
C SER A 166 -17.91 2.57 5.12
N ASP A 167 -17.63 3.75 5.67
CA ASP A 167 -18.63 4.81 5.91
C ASP A 167 -18.61 5.87 4.78
N GLY A 168 -17.76 5.70 3.77
CA GLY A 168 -17.62 6.60 2.62
C GLY A 168 -16.74 7.83 2.87
N VAL A 169 -16.05 7.91 4.01
CA VAL A 169 -15.07 8.98 4.26
C VAL A 169 -13.81 8.67 3.47
N HIS A 170 -13.28 9.65 2.74
CA HIS A 170 -12.10 9.45 1.93
C HIS A 170 -10.80 9.66 2.71
N HIS A 171 -9.85 8.75 2.51
CA HIS A 171 -8.54 8.72 3.14
C HIS A 171 -7.43 8.61 2.11
N ALA A 172 -6.23 9.09 2.45
CA ALA A 172 -5.00 8.59 1.89
C ALA A 172 -4.64 7.32 2.64
N LEU A 173 -4.31 6.27 1.89
CA LEU A 173 -4.05 4.94 2.44
C LEU A 173 -2.63 4.82 2.97
N CYS A 174 -2.37 3.73 3.67
CA CYS A 174 -1.02 3.32 4.08
C CYS A 174 -0.56 2.13 3.25
N ALA A 175 0.56 2.32 2.52
CA ALA A 175 1.20 1.27 1.72
C ALA A 175 2.25 0.45 2.50
N ILE A 176 2.33 0.63 3.83
CA ILE A 176 3.15 -0.18 4.75
C ILE A 176 2.24 -1.21 5.42
N PRO A 177 2.58 -2.51 5.40
CA PRO A 177 1.81 -3.55 6.10
C PRO A 177 1.54 -3.19 7.56
N LEU A 178 0.33 -3.48 8.04
CA LEU A 178 -0.09 -3.13 9.40
C LEU A 178 0.89 -3.68 10.46
N SER A 179 1.38 -4.90 10.23
CA SER A 179 2.36 -5.58 11.08
C SER A 179 3.74 -4.91 11.16
N TRP A 180 4.10 -4.03 10.20
CA TRP A 180 5.40 -3.34 10.16
C TRP A 180 5.35 -1.90 10.64
N ARG A 181 4.18 -1.28 10.73
CA ARG A 181 4.06 0.14 11.14
C ARG A 181 4.68 0.44 12.52
N PRO A 182 4.57 -0.43 13.55
CA PRO A 182 5.27 -0.22 14.81
C PRO A 182 6.81 -0.25 14.67
N ASP A 183 7.35 -1.11 13.81
CA ASP A 183 8.80 -1.17 13.54
C ASP A 183 9.30 0.10 12.84
N TYR A 184 8.52 0.64 11.91
CA TYR A 184 8.82 1.93 11.28
C TYR A 184 8.88 3.07 12.31
N LEU A 185 7.93 3.10 13.26
CA LEU A 185 7.97 4.08 14.34
C LEU A 185 9.20 3.87 15.23
N ALA A 186 9.48 2.64 15.65
CA ALA A 186 10.66 2.33 16.47
C ALA A 186 11.96 2.75 15.77
N TYR A 187 12.06 2.50 14.47
CA TYR A 187 13.19 2.93 13.66
C TYR A 187 13.32 4.47 13.60
N SER A 188 12.22 5.19 13.36
CA SER A 188 12.23 6.65 13.39
C SER A 188 12.60 7.22 14.76
N LYS A 189 12.20 6.58 15.87
CA LYS A 189 12.60 6.99 17.22
C LYS A 189 14.10 6.79 17.47
N LEU A 190 14.70 5.72 16.93
CA LEU A 190 16.16 5.54 16.98
C LEU A 190 16.90 6.62 16.17
N GLN A 191 16.34 7.03 15.02
CA GLN A 191 16.89 8.15 14.24
C GLN A 191 16.77 9.48 14.99
N VAL A 192 15.67 9.71 15.70
CA VAL A 192 15.52 10.89 16.58
C VAL A 192 16.58 10.87 17.69
N ALA A 193 16.78 9.75 18.37
CA ALA A 193 17.81 9.62 19.41
C ALA A 193 19.22 9.87 18.86
N LEU A 194 19.52 9.38 17.64
CA LEU A 194 20.76 9.70 16.93
C LEU A 194 20.87 11.21 16.65
N GLY A 195 19.81 11.86 16.19
CA GLY A 195 19.77 13.31 15.93
C GLY A 195 19.92 14.17 17.18
N ARG A 196 19.43 13.70 18.34
CA ARG A 196 19.62 14.34 19.65
C ARG A 196 21.01 14.14 20.24
N GLY A 197 21.83 13.27 19.64
CA GLY A 197 23.15 12.87 20.18
C GLY A 197 23.06 11.92 21.38
N GLU A 198 21.91 11.27 21.59
CA GLU A 198 21.69 10.28 22.65
C GLU A 198 22.29 8.91 22.28
N LEU A 199 22.52 8.69 20.98
CA LEU A 199 23.20 7.52 20.42
C LEU A 199 24.31 7.99 19.47
N SER A 200 25.46 7.34 19.48
CA SER A 200 26.46 7.49 18.43
C SER A 200 26.01 6.80 17.12
N ARG A 201 26.63 7.17 15.99
CA ARG A 201 26.35 6.52 14.69
C ARG A 201 26.69 5.03 14.72
N GLU A 202 27.77 4.66 15.40
CA GLU A 202 28.21 3.28 15.60
C GLU A 202 27.20 2.47 16.42
N GLU A 203 26.70 3.04 17.53
CA GLU A 203 25.67 2.41 18.36
C GLU A 203 24.35 2.26 17.61
N PHE A 204 23.91 3.30 16.90
CA PHE A 204 22.72 3.25 16.05
C PHE A 204 22.83 2.13 15.01
N LYS A 205 23.98 2.07 14.30
CA LYS A 205 24.25 1.03 13.31
C LYS A 205 24.21 -0.36 13.91
N ALA A 206 24.89 -0.57 15.04
CA ALA A 206 24.92 -1.86 15.71
C ALA A 206 23.52 -2.27 16.18
N HIS A 207 22.75 -1.35 16.75
CA HIS A 207 21.39 -1.61 17.23
C HIS A 207 20.48 -2.07 16.08
N VAL A 208 20.46 -1.31 14.97
CA VAL A 208 19.57 -1.61 13.85
C VAL A 208 19.97 -2.91 13.15
N LEU A 209 21.26 -3.10 12.84
CA LEU A 209 21.72 -4.27 12.09
C LEU A 209 21.66 -5.57 12.88
N ASN A 210 21.76 -5.52 14.22
CA ASN A 210 21.61 -6.71 15.07
C ASN A 210 20.15 -7.03 15.42
N HIS A 211 19.21 -6.13 15.13
CA HIS A 211 17.79 -6.35 15.39
C HIS A 211 17.13 -7.10 14.22
N GLU A 212 16.37 -8.16 14.53
CA GLU A 212 15.79 -9.08 13.53
C GLU A 212 14.94 -8.38 12.46
N ARG A 213 14.06 -7.46 12.88
CA ARG A 213 13.17 -6.70 11.98
C ARG A 213 13.78 -5.39 11.48
N LEU A 214 14.34 -4.56 12.38
CA LEU A 214 14.84 -3.23 12.00
C LEU A 214 16.00 -3.26 11.00
N ARG A 215 16.80 -4.34 10.94
CA ARG A 215 17.87 -4.49 9.94
C ARG A 215 17.37 -4.35 8.49
N HIS A 216 16.10 -4.67 8.24
CA HIS A 216 15.50 -4.53 6.91
C HIS A 216 15.13 -3.08 6.55
N LEU A 217 15.09 -2.19 7.54
CA LEU A 217 14.82 -0.75 7.38
C LEU A 217 16.10 0.10 7.35
N TRP A 218 17.27 -0.54 7.42
CA TRP A 218 18.55 0.14 7.58
C TRP A 218 18.78 1.21 6.49
N SER A 219 19.11 2.41 6.97
CA SER A 219 19.57 3.52 6.17
C SER A 219 20.63 4.31 6.96
N ASN A 220 21.50 5.04 6.25
CA ASN A 220 22.47 5.94 6.88
C ASN A 220 22.00 7.40 6.71
N PRO A 221 21.16 7.93 7.62
CA PRO A 221 20.61 9.27 7.50
C PRO A 221 21.69 10.36 7.66
N GLY A 222 21.59 11.41 6.84
CA GLY A 222 22.40 12.62 6.97
C GLY A 222 21.89 13.53 8.09
N ASP A 223 22.74 14.45 8.54
CA ASP A 223 22.46 15.31 9.70
C ASP A 223 21.23 16.22 9.48
N ASP A 224 21.03 16.76 8.28
CA ASP A 224 19.87 17.60 7.97
C ASP A 224 18.54 16.87 8.18
N TYR A 225 18.48 15.59 7.78
CA TYR A 225 17.30 14.76 7.95
C TYR A 225 17.07 14.41 9.42
N LEU A 226 18.15 14.13 10.16
CA LEU A 226 18.08 13.88 11.59
C LEU A 226 17.56 15.11 12.34
N ASN A 227 18.06 16.31 12.00
CA ASN A 227 17.59 17.56 12.58
C ASN A 227 16.10 17.80 12.31
N TYR A 228 15.65 17.57 11.07
CA TYR A 228 14.24 17.59 10.73
C TYR A 228 13.41 16.61 11.57
N LEU A 229 13.87 15.37 11.74
CA LEU A 229 13.15 14.36 12.52
C LEU A 229 13.05 14.73 14.00
N VAL A 230 14.09 15.33 14.60
CA VAL A 230 14.04 15.81 15.99
C VAL A 230 12.96 16.87 16.16
N HIS A 231 12.92 17.89 15.28
CA HIS A 231 11.88 18.91 15.35
C HIS A 231 10.48 18.36 15.05
N LEU A 232 10.37 17.40 14.13
CA LEU A 232 9.11 16.72 13.88
C LEU A 232 8.64 15.95 15.12
N ASP A 233 9.56 15.30 15.83
CA ASP A 233 9.28 14.56 17.07
C ASP A 233 8.81 15.49 18.20
N ASP A 234 9.47 16.64 18.39
CA ASP A 234 9.09 17.65 19.39
C ASP A 234 7.67 18.21 19.13
N LEU A 235 7.26 18.27 17.85
CA LEU A 235 5.91 18.64 17.43
C LEU A 235 4.90 17.48 17.50
N GLY A 236 5.33 16.31 18.01
CA GLY A 236 4.52 15.10 18.08
C GLY A 236 4.20 14.49 16.71
N GLY A 237 4.97 14.79 15.66
CA GLY A 237 4.76 14.31 14.29
C GLY A 237 5.37 12.94 13.98
N VAL A 238 6.28 12.43 14.82
CA VAL A 238 6.83 11.08 14.71
C VAL A 238 5.88 10.10 15.40
N GLN A 239 4.92 9.60 14.63
CA GLN A 239 3.83 8.71 15.06
C GLN A 239 3.74 7.47 14.16
N VAL A 240 2.96 6.47 14.60
CA VAL A 240 2.62 5.32 13.75
C VAL A 240 1.90 5.84 12.50
N VAL A 241 2.30 5.35 11.33
CA VAL A 241 1.65 5.74 10.07
C VAL A 241 0.29 5.05 9.96
N GLU A 242 -0.77 5.81 9.76
CA GLU A 242 -2.13 5.31 9.56
C GLU A 242 -2.74 5.90 8.27
N PRO A 243 -3.88 5.38 7.79
CA PRO A 243 -4.67 6.09 6.80
C PRO A 243 -5.13 7.44 7.36
N TYR A 244 -5.12 8.47 6.52
CA TYR A 244 -5.44 9.84 6.93
C TYR A 244 -6.55 10.42 6.07
N ASN A 245 -7.58 10.96 6.70
CA ASN A 245 -8.54 11.81 6.00
C ASN A 245 -7.91 13.18 5.67
N CYS A 246 -8.63 14.02 4.91
CA CYS A 246 -8.16 15.34 4.51
C CYS A 246 -7.70 16.21 5.69
N GLN A 247 -8.44 16.21 6.80
CA GLN A 247 -8.10 17.04 7.96
C GLN A 247 -6.79 16.56 8.60
N GLN A 248 -6.66 15.25 8.83
CA GLN A 248 -5.46 14.67 9.42
C GLN A 248 -4.21 14.86 8.53
N LEU A 249 -4.38 14.80 7.21
CA LEU A 249 -3.33 15.14 6.24
C LEU A 249 -2.86 16.58 6.39
N LEU A 250 -3.79 17.54 6.42
CA LEU A 250 -3.44 18.96 6.58
C LEU A 250 -2.70 19.23 7.90
N GLU A 251 -3.15 18.60 9.00
CA GLU A 251 -2.47 18.71 10.29
C GLU A 251 -1.05 18.11 10.25
N ARG A 252 -0.87 16.98 9.55
CA ARG A 252 0.44 16.35 9.37
C ARG A 252 1.36 17.19 8.49
N GLU A 253 0.86 17.74 7.40
CA GLU A 253 1.60 18.63 6.49
C GLU A 253 2.05 19.89 7.23
N GLU A 254 1.19 20.48 8.05
CA GLU A 254 1.53 21.65 8.85
C GLU A 254 2.63 21.36 9.88
N ARG A 255 2.52 20.23 10.61
CA ARG A 255 3.62 19.78 11.51
C ARG A 255 4.92 19.58 10.76
N SER A 256 4.86 18.97 9.58
CA SER A 256 6.05 18.72 8.73
C SER A 256 6.66 20.03 8.24
N ARG A 257 5.83 21.00 7.84
CA ARG A 257 6.25 22.35 7.43
C ARG A 257 6.94 23.10 8.57
N MET A 258 6.36 23.08 9.77
CA MET A 258 6.96 23.70 10.96
C MET A 258 8.31 23.06 11.31
N ALA A 259 8.40 21.73 11.29
CA ALA A 259 9.65 21.01 11.53
C ALA A 259 10.75 21.37 10.51
N MET A 260 10.41 21.44 9.22
CA MET A 260 11.35 21.84 8.17
C MET A 260 11.84 23.28 8.34
N LEU A 261 11.01 24.19 8.85
CA LEU A 261 11.40 25.58 9.11
C LEU A 261 12.32 25.69 10.32
N ALA A 262 12.10 24.88 11.35
CA ALA A 262 12.95 24.85 12.53
C ALA A 262 14.32 24.19 12.27
N ALA A 263 14.38 23.26 11.31
CA ALA A 263 15.59 22.51 10.97
C ALA A 263 16.60 23.26 10.07
N ARG A 264 16.25 24.46 9.58
CA ARG A 264 17.09 25.31 8.72
C ARG A 264 17.92 26.29 9.53
#